data_AF-A0A365MRA4-F1
#
_entry.id   AF-A0A365MRA4-F1
#
_cell.length_a   1.000
_cell.length_b   1.000
_cell.length_c   1.000
_cell.angle_alpha   90.00
_cell.angle_beta   90.00
_cell.angle_gamma   90.00
#
_symmetry.space_group_name_H-M   'P 1'
#
loop_
_entity.id
_entity.type
_entity.pdbx_description
1 polymer ?
#
loop_
_entity_poly.entity_id
_entity_poly.type
_entity_poly.pdbx_seq_one_letter_code
_entity_poly.pdbx_strand_id
1 'polypeptide(L)'
;MNPNTEVVDGVLVTKCDYPEPTAEWTNDYQQMGGDEVWGEGGKVSEVLERHGLSGDIKPLFALDAESGAPYTLFELGGTFYFFTASDDSLERITYPTGLGEILGYIGDPDGGLNDISTKPL
;
A
#
# COMPACT_ATOMS: atom_id res chain seq x y z
N MET A 1 12.94 -5.99 11.27
CA MET A 1 11.66 -5.38 11.68
C MET A 1 11.58 -4.03 11.02
N ASN A 2 10.59 -3.86 10.14
CA ASN A 2 10.40 -2.64 9.36
C ASN A 2 10.08 -1.44 10.30
N PRO A 3 10.80 -0.31 10.21
CA PRO A 3 10.60 0.84 11.10
C PRO A 3 9.19 1.48 10.98
N ASN A 4 8.48 1.19 9.88
CA ASN A 4 7.11 1.63 9.61
C ASN A 4 6.06 0.67 10.17
N THR A 5 6.40 -0.16 11.17
CA THR A 5 5.48 -1.07 11.85
C THR A 5 5.47 -0.86 13.37
N GLU A 6 4.36 -1.23 14.00
CA GLU A 6 4.19 -1.24 15.45
C GLU A 6 3.30 -2.40 15.91
N VAL A 7 3.32 -2.72 17.21
CA VAL A 7 2.48 -3.79 17.76
C VAL A 7 1.26 -3.18 18.43
N VAL A 8 0.07 -3.50 17.92
CA VAL A 8 -1.23 -3.12 18.48
C VAL A 8 -1.98 -4.39 18.84
N ASP A 9 -2.37 -4.52 20.11
CA ASP A 9 -3.07 -5.70 20.64
C ASP A 9 -2.42 -7.06 20.32
N GLY A 10 -1.08 -7.08 20.19
CA GLY A 10 -0.29 -8.28 19.89
C GLY A 10 -0.15 -8.60 18.41
N VAL A 11 -0.74 -7.79 17.51
CA VAL A 11 -0.61 -7.89 16.06
C VAL A 11 0.40 -6.85 15.57
N LEU A 12 1.30 -7.25 14.66
CA LEU A 12 2.24 -6.33 14.02
C LEU A 12 1.52 -5.64 12.85
N VAL A 13 1.30 -4.34 12.96
CA VAL A 13 0.58 -3.51 11.99
C VAL A 13 1.48 -2.46 11.37
N THR A 14 1.10 -1.91 10.23
CA THR A 14 1.74 -0.73 9.65
C THR A 14 1.40 0.53 10.44
N LYS A 15 2.34 1.47 10.52
CA LYS A 15 2.14 2.77 11.17
C LYS A 15 1.34 3.69 10.26
N CYS A 16 0.10 3.98 10.63
CA CYS A 16 -0.76 4.91 9.91
C CYS A 16 -1.66 5.68 10.90
N ASP A 17 -1.76 7.00 10.73
CA ASP A 17 -2.65 7.85 11.53
C ASP A 17 -4.12 7.78 11.07
N TYR A 18 -4.40 6.99 10.03
CA TYR A 18 -5.73 6.80 9.46
C TYR A 18 -6.22 5.37 9.70
N PRO A 19 -7.53 5.17 9.89
CA PRO A 19 -8.12 3.83 9.93
C PRO A 19 -8.10 3.19 8.55
N GLU A 20 -8.36 1.88 8.48
CA GLU A 20 -8.60 1.22 7.20
C GLU A 20 -9.80 1.85 6.46
N PRO A 21 -9.74 2.00 5.12
CA PRO A 21 -10.78 2.69 4.36
C PRO A 21 -12.08 1.88 4.26
N THR A 22 -12.00 0.55 4.15
CA THR A 22 -13.15 -0.37 4.25
C THR A 22 -12.74 -1.63 5.00
N ALA A 23 -13.70 -2.48 5.37
CA ALA A 23 -13.47 -3.73 6.09
C ALA A 23 -12.66 -4.78 5.30
N GLU A 24 -12.49 -4.58 3.99
CA GLU A 24 -11.72 -5.47 3.10
C GLU A 24 -10.24 -5.06 3.04
N TRP A 25 -9.89 -3.92 3.63
CA TRP A 25 -8.51 -3.46 3.71
C TRP A 25 -7.93 -3.79 5.08
N THR A 26 -6.67 -4.18 5.08
CA THR A 26 -5.93 -4.57 6.28
C THR A 26 -4.63 -3.77 6.40
N ASN A 27 -4.25 -3.44 7.63
CA ASN A 27 -2.92 -2.94 7.98
C ASN A 27 -2.06 -4.00 8.69
N ASP A 28 -2.54 -5.25 8.81
CA ASP A 28 -1.77 -6.36 9.39
C ASP A 28 -0.55 -6.65 8.50
N TYR A 29 0.63 -6.35 9.04
CA TYR A 29 1.87 -6.43 8.29
C TYR A 29 2.16 -7.85 7.78
N GLN A 30 1.76 -8.89 8.52
CA GLN A 30 1.97 -10.28 8.08
C GLN A 30 1.01 -10.64 6.95
N GLN A 31 -0.25 -10.19 7.01
CA GLN A 31 -1.21 -10.40 5.92
C GLN A 31 -0.81 -9.66 4.64
N MET A 32 -0.11 -8.54 4.77
CA MET A 32 0.47 -7.78 3.66
C MET A 32 1.73 -8.43 3.05
N GLY A 33 2.15 -9.61 3.52
CA GLY A 33 3.34 -10.33 3.03
C GLY A 33 4.62 -10.07 3.83
N GLY A 34 4.54 -9.31 4.93
CA GLY A 34 5.61 -9.15 5.90
C GLY A 34 6.94 -8.70 5.31
N ASP A 35 8.04 -9.17 5.93
CA ASP A 35 9.40 -8.81 5.51
C ASP A 35 9.78 -9.38 4.13
N GLU A 36 9.10 -10.42 3.62
CA GLU A 36 9.35 -10.94 2.26
C GLU A 36 8.93 -9.92 1.19
N VAL A 37 7.88 -9.13 1.46
CA VAL A 37 7.39 -8.10 0.53
C VAL A 37 7.95 -6.73 0.87
N TRP A 38 7.93 -6.35 2.15
CA TRP A 38 8.18 -4.98 2.63
C TRP A 38 9.47 -4.81 3.42
N GLY A 39 10.21 -5.89 3.67
CA GLY A 39 11.48 -5.84 4.37
C GLY A 39 12.60 -5.26 3.51
N GLU A 40 13.76 -5.10 4.12
CA GLU A 40 14.98 -4.72 3.40
C GLU A 40 15.32 -5.79 2.34
N GLY A 41 15.44 -5.38 1.08
CA GLY A 41 15.62 -6.31 -0.04
C GLY A 41 14.38 -7.17 -0.36
N GLY A 42 13.23 -6.83 0.20
CA GLY A 42 11.96 -7.49 -0.12
C GLY A 42 11.48 -7.19 -1.54
N LYS A 43 10.40 -7.87 -1.93
CA LYS A 43 9.81 -7.81 -3.27
C LYS A 43 9.60 -6.38 -3.79
N VAL A 44 9.05 -5.49 -2.96
CA VAL A 44 8.76 -4.10 -3.36
C VAL A 44 10.05 -3.32 -3.61
N SER A 45 11.10 -3.56 -2.81
CA SER A 45 12.42 -2.96 -3.03
C SER A 45 12.99 -3.36 -4.39
N GLU A 46 12.95 -4.65 -4.73
CA GLU A 46 13.42 -5.14 -6.03
C GLU A 46 12.66 -4.52 -7.21
N VAL A 47 11.33 -4.38 -7.08
CA VAL A 47 10.49 -3.77 -8.13
C VAL A 47 10.84 -2.29 -8.28
N LEU A 48 10.93 -1.53 -7.19
CA LEU A 48 11.29 -0.12 -7.22
C LEU A 48 12.65 0.11 -7.88
N GLU A 49 13.65 -0.72 -7.56
CA GLU A 49 14.99 -0.64 -8.17
C GLU A 49 14.95 -0.83 -9.70
N ARG A 50 14.11 -1.74 -10.22
CA ARG A 50 13.94 -1.95 -11.68
C ARG A 50 13.41 -0.70 -12.38
N HIS A 51 12.62 0.12 -11.68
CA HIS A 51 12.12 1.41 -12.19
C HIS A 51 13.04 2.59 -11.83
N GLY A 52 14.22 2.34 -11.26
CA GLY A 52 15.16 3.39 -10.85
C GLY A 52 14.68 4.24 -9.67
N LEU A 53 13.75 3.71 -8.87
CA LEU A 53 13.21 4.35 -7.68
C LEU A 53 13.92 3.83 -6.42
N SER A 54 14.09 4.73 -5.45
CA SER A 54 14.66 4.42 -4.14
C SER A 54 14.12 5.41 -3.12
N GLY A 55 14.09 5.01 -1.84
CA GLY A 55 13.58 5.83 -0.76
C GLY A 55 13.06 4.99 0.40
N ASP A 56 12.50 5.68 1.40
CA ASP A 56 11.83 5.02 2.52
C ASP A 56 10.47 4.47 2.07
N ILE A 57 10.32 3.14 2.19
CA ILE A 57 9.11 2.42 1.80
C ILE A 57 8.24 2.28 3.04
N LYS A 58 7.08 2.94 3.00
CA LYS A 58 6.09 2.88 4.06
C LYS A 58 4.84 2.13 3.57
N PRO A 59 4.70 0.82 3.88
CA PRO A 59 3.44 0.12 3.63
C PRO A 59 2.30 0.77 4.42
N LEU A 60 1.11 0.85 3.83
CA LEU A 60 -0.05 1.46 4.48
C LEU A 60 -1.17 0.44 4.66
N PHE A 61 -1.80 0.00 3.57
CA PHE A 61 -2.92 -0.94 3.63
C PHE A 61 -2.90 -1.86 2.42
N ALA A 62 -3.32 -3.12 2.58
CA ALA A 62 -3.57 -4.03 1.46
C ALA A 62 -5.06 -4.37 1.36
N LEU A 63 -5.56 -4.49 0.14
CA LEU A 63 -6.86 -5.10 -0.11
C LEU A 63 -6.74 -6.62 0.01
N ASP A 64 -7.62 -7.24 0.79
CA ASP A 64 -7.66 -8.68 1.00
C ASP A 64 -7.76 -9.45 -0.33
N ALA A 65 -7.07 -10.59 -0.42
CA ALA A 65 -6.95 -11.44 -1.59
C ALA A 65 -8.29 -12.03 -2.05
N GLU A 66 -9.30 -12.10 -1.18
CA GLU A 66 -10.66 -12.54 -1.56
C GLU A 66 -11.36 -11.57 -2.55
N SER A 67 -10.85 -10.33 -2.70
CA SER A 67 -11.35 -9.32 -3.64
C SER A 67 -11.05 -9.60 -5.12
N GLY A 68 -10.19 -10.58 -5.43
CA GLY A 68 -9.83 -10.97 -6.80
C GLY A 68 -8.81 -10.07 -7.50
N ALA A 69 -8.41 -8.94 -6.89
CA ALA A 69 -7.33 -8.08 -7.36
C ALA A 69 -6.60 -7.42 -6.17
N PRO A 70 -5.74 -8.15 -5.43
CA PRO A 70 -5.07 -7.59 -4.26
C PRO A 70 -3.97 -6.62 -4.69
N TYR A 71 -4.25 -5.32 -4.56
CA TYR A 71 -3.22 -4.29 -4.61
C TYR A 71 -2.98 -3.74 -3.19
N THR A 72 -1.74 -3.32 -2.96
CA THR A 72 -1.30 -2.70 -1.72
C THR A 72 -1.02 -1.23 -1.93
N LEU A 73 -1.54 -0.38 -1.06
CA LEU A 73 -1.23 1.04 -0.99
C LEU A 73 0.03 1.24 -0.13
N PHE A 74 1.00 1.97 -0.67
CA PHE A 74 2.19 2.37 0.07
C PHE A 74 2.67 3.77 -0.31
N GLU A 75 3.50 4.34 0.55
CA GLU A 75 4.16 5.62 0.33
C GLU A 75 5.66 5.40 0.10
N LEU A 76 6.20 6.13 -0.88
CA LEU A 76 7.64 6.25 -1.14
C LEU A 76 8.00 7.74 -1.20
N GLY A 77 8.70 8.23 -0.18
CA GLY A 77 9.21 9.61 -0.14
C GLY A 77 8.13 10.68 -0.35
N GLY A 78 6.93 10.51 0.23
CA GLY A 78 5.81 11.46 0.08
C GLY A 78 4.93 11.26 -1.15
N THR A 79 5.19 10.24 -1.98
CA THR A 79 4.35 9.88 -3.13
C THR A 79 3.68 8.53 -2.88
N PHE A 80 2.41 8.40 -3.26
CA PHE A 80 1.63 7.19 -3.04
C PHE A 80 1.55 6.32 -4.30
N TYR A 81 1.52 5.00 -4.08
CA TYR A 81 1.55 3.99 -5.11
C TYR A 81 0.62 2.83 -4.79
N PHE A 82 0.08 2.22 -5.83
CA PHE A 82 -0.48 0.87 -5.76
C PHE A 82 0.54 -0.13 -6.30
N PHE A 83 0.71 -1.23 -5.56
CA PHE A 83 1.53 -2.37 -5.95
C PHE A 83 0.69 -3.63 -6.01
N THR A 84 0.77 -4.38 -7.12
CA THR A 84 0.12 -5.69 -7.24
C THR A 84 1.19 -6.79 -7.27
N ALA A 85 1.16 -7.66 -6.26
CA ALA A 85 2.21 -8.68 -6.10
C ALA A 85 2.18 -9.79 -7.17
N SER A 86 1.03 -10.02 -7.82
CA SER A 86 0.86 -11.12 -8.78
C SER A 86 1.59 -10.90 -10.11
N ASP A 87 1.76 -9.64 -10.53
CA ASP A 87 2.36 -9.27 -11.81
C ASP A 87 3.47 -8.22 -11.69
N ASP A 88 3.91 -7.93 -10.46
CA ASP A 88 4.89 -6.91 -10.14
C ASP A 88 4.51 -5.51 -10.66
N SER A 89 3.22 -5.24 -10.88
CA SER A 89 2.77 -3.94 -11.38
C SER A 89 2.86 -2.86 -10.31
N LEU A 90 3.33 -1.70 -10.75
CA LEU A 90 3.47 -0.52 -9.92
C LEU A 90 2.81 0.68 -10.58
N GLU A 91 1.86 1.28 -9.87
CA GLU A 91 1.09 2.40 -10.36
C GLU A 91 1.26 3.59 -9.41
N ARG A 92 1.74 4.71 -9.95
CA ARG A 92 1.84 5.95 -9.19
C ARG A 92 0.48 6.63 -9.13
N ILE A 93 0.01 6.96 -7.93
CA ILE A 93 -1.19 7.77 -7.75
C ILE A 93 -0.87 9.22 -8.14
N THR A 94 -1.67 9.77 -9.05
CA THR A 94 -1.52 11.13 -9.59
C THR A 94 -2.61 12.08 -9.11
N TYR A 95 -3.77 11.54 -8.72
CA TYR A 95 -4.84 12.27 -8.05
C TYR A 95 -5.76 11.29 -7.28
N PRO A 96 -6.19 11.62 -6.05
CA PRO A 96 -5.70 12.72 -5.23
C PRO A 96 -4.26 12.46 -4.72
N THR A 97 -3.58 13.48 -4.20
CA THR A 97 -2.18 13.36 -3.75
C THR A 97 -2.03 13.26 -2.24
N GLY A 98 -3.09 13.49 -1.45
CA GLY A 98 -3.06 13.36 0.00
C GLY A 98 -3.63 12.02 0.47
N LEU A 99 -2.98 11.37 1.44
CA LEU A 99 -3.43 10.07 1.97
C LEU A 99 -4.89 10.09 2.43
N GLY A 100 -5.31 11.09 3.20
CA GLY A 100 -6.69 11.17 3.68
C GLY A 100 -7.73 11.26 2.56
N GLU A 101 -7.41 11.93 1.46
CA GLU A 101 -8.28 11.97 0.28
C GLU A 101 -8.28 10.62 -0.45
N ILE A 102 -7.10 10.02 -0.67
CA ILE A 102 -6.95 8.68 -1.27
C ILE A 102 -7.84 7.67 -0.53
N LEU A 103 -7.73 7.61 0.81
CA LEU A 103 -8.55 6.72 1.64
C LEU A 103 -10.03 7.07 1.58
N GLY A 104 -10.37 8.35 1.48
CA GLY A 104 -11.75 8.81 1.27
C GLY A 104 -12.37 8.29 -0.02
N TYR A 105 -11.62 8.31 -1.12
CA TYR A 105 -12.07 7.72 -2.40
C TYR A 105 -12.17 6.20 -2.33
N ILE A 106 -11.20 5.51 -1.72
CA ILE A 106 -11.25 4.04 -1.55
C ILE A 106 -12.50 3.63 -0.76
N GLY A 107 -12.83 4.38 0.29
CA GLY A 107 -14.01 4.13 1.12
C GLY A 107 -15.34 4.60 0.54
N ASP A 108 -15.34 5.29 -0.61
CA ASP A 108 -16.56 5.82 -1.23
C ASP A 108 -17.31 4.69 -1.97
N PRO A 109 -18.57 4.38 -1.59
CA PRO A 109 -19.35 3.34 -2.25
C PRO A 109 -19.77 3.68 -3.70
N ASP A 110 -19.76 4.96 -4.09
CA ASP A 110 -20.21 5.43 -5.40
C ASP A 110 -19.03 5.60 -6.39
N GLY A 111 -17.86 6.05 -5.91
CA GLY A 111 -16.67 6.32 -6.71
C GLY A 111 -15.57 5.26 -6.62
N GLY A 112 -15.29 4.80 -5.39
CA GLY A 112 -14.26 3.81 -5.09
C GLY A 112 -12.89 4.12 -5.72
N LEU A 113 -12.16 3.08 -6.08
CA LEU A 113 -10.86 3.18 -6.76
C LEU A 113 -10.92 3.82 -8.14
N ASN A 114 -12.07 3.77 -8.81
CA ASN A 114 -12.19 4.25 -10.19
C ASN A 114 -11.99 5.76 -10.30
N ASP A 115 -12.18 6.49 -9.20
CA ASP A 115 -11.97 7.92 -9.11
C ASP A 115 -10.53 8.29 -8.74
N ILE A 116 -9.68 7.30 -8.46
CA ILE A 116 -8.24 7.49 -8.25
C ILE A 116 -7.53 7.41 -9.60
N SER A 117 -6.86 8.50 -9.98
CA SER A 117 -6.07 8.55 -11.21
C SER A 117 -4.68 8.00 -10.96
N THR A 118 -4.31 6.94 -11.67
CA THR A 118 -2.97 6.34 -11.60
C THR A 118 -2.19 6.52 -12.89
N LYS A 119 -0.87 6.31 -12.82
CA LYS A 119 0.01 6.18 -13.97
C LYS A 119 0.95 4.97 -13.75
N PRO A 120 0.96 3.97 -14.64
CA PRO A 120 1.92 2.89 -14.60
C PRO A 120 3.37 3.40 -14.70
N LEU A 121 4.28 2.69 -14.03
CA LEU A 121 5.73 2.94 -14.09
C LEU A 121 6.48 2.03 -15.04
#